data_AF-A0A7Y3CFG4-F1
#
_entry.id   AF-A0A7Y3CFG4-F1
#
_cell.length_a   1.000
_cell.length_b   1.000
_cell.length_c   1.000
_cell.angle_alpha   90.00
_cell.angle_beta   90.00
_cell.angle_gamma   90.00
#
_symmetry.space_group_name_H-M   'P 1'
#
loop_
_entity.id
_entity.type
_entity.pdbx_description
1 polymer ?
#
loop_
_entity_poly.entity_id
_entity_poly.type
_entity_poly.pdbx_seq_one_letter_code
_entity_poly.pdbx_strand_id
1 'polypeptide(L)'
;TDENQRLIFDNYFTTYDTMSYSSREPYDFMAGGKGFDLLRIKIFSERYNFKTKMVSTRCGFIPQEDDFCPGDTNHCEHIETEKGCLNSGGTSMTIQFFPAEGHALNHNGG
;
A
#
# COMPACT_ATOMS: atom_id res chain seq x y z
N THR A 1 1.08 -13.48 -2.14
CA THR A 1 2.30 -14.20 -2.52
C THR A 1 3.34 -13.19 -3.01
N ASP A 2 4.61 -13.58 -3.10
CA ASP A 2 5.67 -12.71 -3.66
C ASP A 2 5.40 -12.34 -5.12
N GLU A 3 4.73 -13.22 -5.86
CA GLU A 3 4.28 -12.98 -7.24
C GLU A 3 3.25 -11.85 -7.32
N ASN A 4 2.26 -11.82 -6.42
CA ASN A 4 1.28 -10.73 -6.36
C ASN A 4 1.95 -9.37 -6.09
N GLN A 5 3.03 -9.34 -5.30
CA GLN A 5 3.77 -8.10 -5.05
C GLN A 5 4.49 -7.59 -6.30
N ARG A 6 5.05 -8.49 -7.11
CA ARG A 6 5.68 -8.13 -8.39
C ARG A 6 4.65 -7.61 -9.39
N LEU A 7 3.49 -8.26 -9.50
CA LEU A 7 2.42 -7.88 -10.42
C LEU A 7 1.85 -6.47 -10.16
N ILE A 8 1.81 -6.04 -8.89
CA ILE A 8 1.42 -4.68 -8.49
C ILE A 8 2.34 -3.59 -9.09
N PHE A 9 3.58 -3.91 -9.49
CA PHE A 9 4.51 -2.90 -10.03
C PHE A 9 4.95 -3.13 -11.48
N ASP A 10 4.73 -4.31 -12.07
CA ASP A 10 5.15 -4.68 -13.42
C ASP A 10 4.04 -4.55 -14.49
N ASN A 11 3.15 -3.55 -14.36
CA ASN A 11 2.08 -3.21 -15.33
C ASN A 11 0.87 -4.17 -15.42
N TYR A 12 0.70 -5.12 -14.50
CA TYR A 12 -0.45 -6.03 -14.51
C TYR A 12 -1.27 -5.90 -13.22
N PHE A 13 -1.99 -4.78 -13.08
CA PHE A 13 -3.07 -4.69 -12.11
C PHE A 13 -4.31 -5.41 -12.66
N THR A 14 -4.41 -6.71 -12.45
CA THR A 14 -5.72 -7.36 -12.46
C THR A 14 -6.43 -6.99 -11.16
N THR A 15 -7.45 -6.13 -11.24
CA THR A 15 -8.40 -5.96 -10.14
C THR A 15 -9.10 -7.30 -9.94
N TYR A 16 -8.72 -8.05 -8.91
CA TYR A 16 -9.52 -9.20 -8.48
C TYR A 16 -10.91 -8.72 -8.09
N ASP A 17 -11.90 -9.59 -8.30
CA ASP A 17 -13.34 -9.30 -8.30
C ASP A 17 -13.75 -8.28 -7.21
N THR A 18 -14.13 -7.08 -7.63
CA THR A 18 -14.46 -5.96 -6.72
C THR A 18 -15.74 -6.19 -5.94
N MET A 19 -16.45 -7.30 -6.17
CA MET A 19 -17.74 -7.60 -5.57
C MET A 19 -17.64 -8.13 -4.13
N SER A 20 -16.51 -8.71 -3.70
CA SER A 20 -16.32 -9.24 -2.34
C SER A 20 -15.79 -8.20 -1.34
N TYR A 21 -15.34 -7.05 -1.82
CA TYR A 21 -14.84 -5.93 -1.01
C TYR A 21 -15.74 -4.72 -1.20
N SER A 22 -16.87 -4.59 -0.51
CA SER A 22 -17.45 -3.25 -0.33
C SER A 22 -18.39 -3.15 0.87
N SER A 23 -17.90 -2.58 1.98
CA SER A 23 -18.81 -1.88 2.91
C SER A 23 -19.46 -0.67 2.20
N ARG A 24 -18.80 -0.13 1.17
CA ARG A 24 -19.14 1.11 0.41
C ARG A 24 -19.06 2.39 1.23
N GLU A 25 -18.69 2.29 2.49
CA GLU A 25 -18.40 3.43 3.35
C GLU A 25 -16.97 3.92 3.07
N PRO A 26 -16.78 5.17 2.63
CA PRO A 26 -15.45 5.68 2.32
C PRO A 26 -14.50 5.55 3.52
N TYR A 27 -13.26 5.13 3.25
CA TYR A 27 -12.17 4.97 4.22
C TYR A 27 -12.30 3.80 5.21
N ASP A 28 -13.40 3.05 5.19
CA ASP A 28 -13.53 1.83 5.99
C ASP A 28 -12.63 0.69 5.50
N PHE A 29 -12.29 -0.22 6.42
CA PHE A 29 -11.66 -1.48 6.04
C PHE A 29 -12.60 -2.27 5.12
N MET A 30 -12.06 -2.78 4.00
CA MET A 30 -12.87 -3.39 2.92
C MET A 30 -13.95 -2.46 2.34
N ALA A 31 -13.78 -1.12 2.41
CA ALA A 31 -14.64 -0.15 1.71
C ALA A 31 -14.83 -0.47 0.21
N GLY A 32 -13.84 -1.15 -0.36
CA GLY A 32 -13.78 -1.45 -1.78
C GLY A 32 -13.04 -0.38 -2.55
N GLY A 33 -12.87 -0.62 -3.85
CA GLY A 33 -12.18 0.31 -4.73
C GLY A 33 -11.66 -0.40 -5.97
N LYS A 34 -11.40 0.38 -7.02
CA LYS A 34 -10.87 -0.15 -8.28
C LYS A 34 -9.35 -0.35 -8.26
N GLY A 35 -8.68 -0.10 -7.13
CA GLY A 35 -7.24 -0.32 -6.98
C GLY A 35 -6.32 0.59 -7.83
N PHE A 36 -6.84 1.68 -8.42
CA PHE A 36 -6.06 2.51 -9.34
C PHE A 36 -5.04 3.45 -8.67
N ASP A 37 -5.13 3.66 -7.36
CA ASP A 37 -4.26 4.64 -6.69
C ASP A 37 -2.79 4.22 -6.69
N LEU A 38 -2.52 2.92 -6.54
CA LEU A 38 -1.15 2.39 -6.65
C LEU A 38 -0.59 2.57 -8.07
N LEU A 39 -1.41 2.34 -9.09
CA LEU A 39 -1.03 2.61 -10.49
C LEU A 39 -0.75 4.11 -10.70
N ARG A 40 -1.59 4.99 -10.16
CA ARG A 40 -1.39 6.45 -10.25
C ARG A 40 -0.09 6.88 -9.58
N ILE A 41 0.24 6.31 -8.43
CA ILE A 41 1.48 6.60 -7.71
C ILE A 41 2.71 6.15 -8.49
N LYS A 42 2.63 5.02 -9.20
CA LYS A 42 3.68 4.54 -10.10
C LYS A 42 3.90 5.48 -11.28
N ILE A 43 2.82 5.91 -11.95
CA ILE A 43 2.89 6.89 -13.05
C ILE A 43 3.51 8.21 -12.57
N PHE A 44 3.12 8.69 -11.38
CA PHE A 44 3.72 9.90 -10.81
C PHE A 44 5.18 9.71 -10.43
N SER A 45 5.58 8.52 -9.99
CA SER A 45 6.97 8.22 -9.66
C SER A 45 7.88 8.36 -10.89
N GLU A 46 7.39 7.95 -12.06
CA GLU A 46 8.10 8.09 -13.34
C GLU A 46 8.10 9.54 -13.82
N ARG A 47 6.96 10.24 -13.72
CA ARG A 47 6.82 11.63 -14.16
C ARG A 47 7.65 12.61 -13.33
N TYR A 48 7.65 12.43 -12.02
CA TYR A 48 8.28 13.35 -11.06
C TYR A 48 9.57 12.81 -10.47
N ASN A 49 10.05 11.68 -11.01
CA ASN A 49 11.32 11.05 -10.66
C ASN A 49 11.48 10.83 -9.13
N PHE A 50 10.48 10.24 -8.47
CA PHE A 50 10.63 9.77 -7.09
C PHE A 50 10.65 8.24 -7.06
N LYS A 51 11.24 7.66 -6.03
CA LYS A 51 11.27 6.19 -5.88
C LYS A 51 10.08 5.71 -5.04
N THR A 52 9.59 4.53 -5.39
CA THR A 52 8.55 3.84 -4.63
C THR A 52 9.05 2.45 -4.23
N LYS A 53 8.67 1.99 -3.05
CA LYS A 53 8.89 0.62 -2.58
C LYS A 53 7.68 0.16 -1.79
N MET A 54 7.20 -1.04 -2.07
CA MET A 54 6.19 -1.70 -1.24
C MET A 54 6.76 -3.00 -0.69
N VAL A 55 6.45 -3.27 0.57
CA VAL A 55 6.72 -4.56 1.21
C VAL A 55 5.42 -4.99 1.86
N SER A 56 4.98 -6.21 1.54
CA SER A 56 3.78 -6.78 2.13
C SER A 56 4.08 -8.13 2.75
N THR A 57 3.43 -8.43 3.87
CA THR A 57 3.44 -9.73 4.50
C THR A 57 2.02 -10.06 4.86
N ARG A 58 1.52 -11.21 4.39
CA ARG A 58 0.17 -11.68 4.75
C ARG A 58 0.11 -11.87 6.26
N CYS A 59 -1.02 -11.51 6.89
CA CYS A 59 -1.21 -11.82 8.29
C CYS A 59 -1.17 -13.35 8.49
N GLY A 60 -0.33 -13.83 9.40
CA GLY A 60 -0.10 -15.26 9.62
C GLY A 60 -1.32 -16.04 10.10
N PHE A 61 -2.34 -15.34 10.61
CA PHE A 61 -3.60 -15.94 11.08
C PHE A 61 -4.67 -16.07 9.99
N ILE A 62 -4.44 -15.52 8.80
CA ILE A 62 -5.34 -15.61 7.64
C ILE A 62 -4.61 -16.20 6.42
N PRO A 63 -4.08 -17.44 6.51
CA PRO A 63 -3.24 -18.03 5.46
C PRO A 63 -3.96 -18.25 4.12
N GLN A 64 -5.27 -18.51 4.13
CA GLN A 64 -6.10 -18.80 2.96
C GLN A 64 -6.75 -17.54 2.38
N GLU A 65 -7.18 -17.61 1.12
CA GLU A 65 -7.81 -16.48 0.40
C GLU A 65 -9.21 -16.15 0.86
N ASP A 66 -9.93 -17.12 1.42
CA ASP A 66 -11.26 -16.99 1.99
C ASP A 66 -11.26 -16.63 3.48
N ASP A 67 -10.09 -16.59 4.12
CA ASP A 67 -9.95 -16.16 5.51
C ASP A 67 -10.28 -14.66 5.66
N PHE A 68 -11.05 -14.33 6.70
CA PHE A 68 -11.54 -12.97 6.94
C PHE A 68 -10.70 -12.25 8.00
N CYS A 69 -10.28 -11.02 7.68
CA CYS A 69 -9.72 -10.09 8.66
C CYS A 69 -10.81 -9.08 9.07
N PRO A 70 -11.06 -8.87 10.38
CA PRO A 70 -12.08 -7.94 10.83
C PRO A 70 -11.74 -6.46 10.56
N GLY A 71 -10.48 -6.13 10.26
CA GLY A 71 -10.06 -4.74 10.03
C GLY A 71 -9.95 -3.87 11.28
N ASP A 72 -10.40 -4.37 12.42
CA ASP A 72 -10.35 -3.74 13.74
C ASP A 72 -9.69 -4.69 14.73
N THR A 73 -8.69 -4.19 15.46
CA THR A 73 -7.93 -4.95 16.44
C THR A 73 -8.78 -5.38 17.64
N ASN A 74 -9.84 -4.64 17.98
CA ASN A 74 -10.76 -5.02 19.06
C ASN A 74 -11.61 -6.25 18.72
N HIS A 75 -11.73 -6.56 17.43
CA HIS A 75 -12.55 -7.65 16.91
C HIS A 75 -11.72 -8.83 16.39
N CYS A 76 -10.38 -8.78 16.53
CA CYS A 76 -9.49 -9.84 16.08
C CYS A 76 -9.27 -10.88 17.19
N GLU A 77 -9.78 -12.10 16.99
CA GLU A 77 -9.69 -13.19 17.98
C GLU A 77 -8.27 -13.76 18.16
N HIS A 78 -7.35 -13.46 17.25
CA HIS A 78 -6.00 -14.03 17.24
C HIS A 78 -4.96 -13.19 18.01
N ILE A 79 -5.33 -11.97 18.44
CA ILE A 79 -4.41 -11.02 19.07
C ILE A 79 -5.04 -10.37 20.29
N GLU A 80 -4.25 -10.15 21.33
CA GLU A 80 -4.71 -9.48 22.57
C GLU A 80 -4.35 -7.98 22.58
N THR A 81 -3.48 -7.55 21.67
CA THR A 81 -2.97 -6.17 21.63
C THR A 81 -2.79 -5.71 20.19
N GLU A 82 -2.93 -4.41 19.96
CA GLU A 82 -2.67 -3.77 18.65
C GLU A 82 -1.28 -4.11 18.10
N LYS A 83 -0.27 -4.16 18.97
CA LYS A 83 1.09 -4.58 18.60
C LYS A 83 1.13 -6.01 18.06
N GLY A 84 0.29 -6.91 18.58
CA GLY A 84 0.12 -8.26 18.06
C GLY A 84 -0.35 -8.24 16.60
N CYS A 85 -1.34 -7.41 16.27
CA CYS A 85 -1.82 -7.25 14.90
C CYS A 85 -0.71 -6.76 13.96
N LEU A 86 0.02 -5.71 14.35
CA LEU A 86 1.12 -5.15 13.56
C LEU A 86 2.26 -6.14 13.31
N ASN A 87 2.51 -7.06 14.25
CA ASN A 87 3.51 -8.11 14.12
C ASN A 87 3.03 -9.31 13.30
N SER A 88 1.72 -9.45 13.09
CA SER A 88 1.13 -10.60 12.41
C SER A 88 1.29 -10.51 10.89
N GLY A 89 1.34 -9.29 10.36
CA GLY A 89 1.50 -8.98 8.94
C GLY A 89 1.10 -7.54 8.64
N GLY A 90 1.21 -7.14 7.38
CA GLY A 90 0.84 -5.79 6.95
C GLY A 90 1.50 -5.40 5.64
N THR A 91 1.13 -4.22 5.14
CA THR A 91 1.74 -3.62 3.94
C THR A 91 2.36 -2.28 4.29
N SER A 92 3.61 -2.09 3.91
CA SER A 92 4.34 -0.82 4.00
C SER A 92 4.58 -0.27 2.60
N MET A 93 4.17 0.97 2.36
CA MET A 93 4.48 1.73 1.16
C MET A 93 5.46 2.85 1.51
N THR A 94 6.58 2.93 0.80
CA THR A 94 7.61 3.95 0.97
C THR A 94 7.70 4.79 -0.30
N ILE A 95 7.68 6.11 -0.13
CA ILE A 95 7.88 7.08 -1.21
C ILE A 95 9.12 7.90 -0.85
N GLN A 96 10.11 7.91 -1.73
CA GLN A 96 11.36 8.63 -1.55
C GLN A 96 11.49 9.71 -2.61
N PHE A 97 11.35 10.95 -2.18
CA PHE A 97 11.61 12.14 -3.01
C PHE A 97 13.11 12.45 -3.02
N PHE A 98 13.62 12.90 -4.16
CA PHE A 98 14.94 13.51 -4.22
C PHE A 98 14.84 15.01 -3.92
N PRO A 99 15.91 15.63 -3.43
CA PRO A 99 15.98 17.08 -3.32
C PRO A 99 15.65 17.71 -4.67
N ALA A 100 14.84 18.78 -4.66
CA ALA A 100 14.74 19.64 -5.84
C ALA A 100 16.14 20.18 -6.14
N GLU A 101 16.51 20.27 -7.42
CA GLU A 101 17.72 20.98 -7.82
C GLU A 101 17.65 22.37 -7.21
N GLY A 102 18.52 22.63 -6.24
CA GLY A 102 18.61 23.92 -5.61
C GLY A 102 18.90 24.93 -6.71
N HIS A 103 18.02 25.91 -6.86
CA HIS A 103 18.36 27.17 -7.51
C HIS A 103 19.52 27.75 -6.69
N ALA A 104 20.75 27.37 -7.03
CA ALA A 104 21.95 27.93 -6.46
C ALA A 104 21.88 29.42 -6.81
N LEU A 105 21.53 30.24 -5.82
CA LEU A 105 21.59 31.68 -5.93
C LEU A 105 23.07 32.00 -6.17
N ASN A 106 23.43 32.22 -7.44
CA ASN A 106 24.68 32.82 -7.85
C ASN A 106 24.72 34.26 -7.31
N HIS A 107 25.03 34.42 -6.03
CA HIS A 107 25.56 35.67 -5.50
C HIS A 107 27.07 35.71 -5.76
N ASN A 108 27.42 36.04 -6.99
CA ASN A 108 28.70 36.67 -7.29
C ASN A 108 28.40 37.91 -8.13
N GLY A 109 28.35 39.05 -7.47
CA GLY A 109 28.19 40.35 -8.12
C GLY A 109 28.92 41.41 -7.31
N GLY A 110 29.93 42.01 -7.94
CA GLY A 110 30.48 43.33 -7.62
C GLY A 110 31.66 43.34 -6.66
#